data_AF-A0A2G2MHT9-F1
#
_entry.id   AF-A0A2G2MHT9-F1
#
_cell.length_a   1.000
_cell.length_b   1.000
_cell.length_c   1.000
_cell.angle_alpha   90.00
_cell.angle_beta   90.00
_cell.angle_gamma   90.00
#
_symmetry.space_group_name_H-M   'P 1'
#
loop_
_entity.id
_entity.type
_entity.pdbx_description
1 polymer ?
#
loop_
_entity_poly.entity_id
_entity_poly.type
_entity_poly.pdbx_seq_one_letter_code
_entity_poly.pdbx_strand_id
1 'polypeptide(L)'
;MSTLKVLKEYLVGKGGYLSNPDNNGKTVMLSGAWGSGKTHFWQKKIEEDLTKELNEKNKACVYVSLYGKDNIEALKNEILFKAYESIKDENKIAKRAISAFGFGSRLLSVSVGGVRGNTGAVGDVVENFFESKKINEAESFLADGGLICLDDFERKSKHIDLNDLFGFIAQLAIDMNCKIVIILNSDVFEGEEANVFKTVKEKTVNKFFYFEPTIEELFNSIYSSDEKYERLDDYRDEILNAIKETEELTARIYIQVLDNCLEWVDKGYDSIGLSSLALTTIHFILMHKVLDYSEEVEVSHLQYIGKPKSYEYTLLEDYHYVIQKMSILGLNSIDYKEIKFNDVKLNIYSELSRRNDEEGHDIYPDETKKIVLQELKNNEKELSTIWKYGYRLYYMDRIDETTYNNIANFVKTGILLKKDEEVQ
;
A
#
# COMPACT_ATOMS: atom_id res chain seq x y z
N MET A 1 -13.48 -3.66 19.62
CA MET A 1 -13.77 -4.83 18.74
C MET A 1 -13.26 -4.43 17.37
N SER A 2 -12.42 -5.25 16.71
CA SER A 2 -11.81 -4.86 15.42
C SER A 2 -12.89 -4.62 14.36
N THR A 3 -12.85 -3.46 13.71
CA THR A 3 -13.71 -3.06 12.59
C THR A 3 -13.58 -4.04 11.43
N LEU A 4 -12.35 -4.49 11.13
CA LEU A 4 -12.12 -5.52 10.10
C LEU A 4 -12.75 -6.86 10.45
N LYS A 5 -12.65 -7.30 11.71
CA LYS A 5 -13.28 -8.54 12.17
C LYS A 5 -14.80 -8.46 12.08
N VAL A 6 -15.38 -7.31 12.48
CA VAL A 6 -16.82 -7.07 12.38
C VAL A 6 -17.26 -7.07 10.92
N LEU A 7 -16.51 -6.42 10.03
CA LEU A 7 -16.80 -6.39 8.60
C LEU A 7 -16.71 -7.80 7.98
N LYS A 8 -15.67 -8.57 8.30
CA LYS A 8 -15.54 -9.97 7.84
C LYS A 8 -16.73 -10.80 8.30
N GLU A 9 -17.05 -10.79 9.60
CA GLU A 9 -18.18 -11.54 10.14
C GLU A 9 -19.50 -11.10 9.50
N TYR A 10 -19.68 -9.80 9.25
CA TYR A 10 -20.87 -9.28 8.58
C TYR A 10 -21.00 -9.80 7.14
N LEU A 11 -19.90 -9.87 6.40
CA LEU A 11 -19.92 -10.25 4.98
C LEU A 11 -20.03 -11.77 4.80
N VAL A 12 -19.24 -12.54 5.54
CA VAL A 12 -19.02 -13.98 5.30
C VAL A 12 -19.11 -14.86 6.56
N GLY A 13 -19.44 -14.27 7.70
CA GLY A 13 -19.69 -15.02 8.94
C GLY A 13 -20.93 -15.90 8.85
N LYS A 14 -21.35 -16.47 9.98
CA LYS A 14 -22.54 -17.35 9.98
C LYS A 14 -23.80 -16.55 9.62
N GLY A 15 -24.34 -16.80 8.42
CA GLY A 15 -25.45 -16.01 7.87
C GLY A 15 -25.02 -14.64 7.34
N GLY A 16 -23.75 -14.50 7.00
CA GLY A 16 -23.16 -13.28 6.44
C GLY A 16 -23.87 -12.82 5.17
N TYR A 17 -23.77 -11.51 4.90
CA TYR A 17 -24.52 -10.85 3.84
C TYR A 17 -24.29 -11.46 2.46
N LEU A 18 -23.05 -11.81 2.12
CA LEU A 18 -22.70 -12.38 0.81
C LEU A 18 -23.03 -13.88 0.71
N SER A 19 -23.03 -14.59 1.83
CA SER A 19 -23.41 -16.01 1.91
C SER A 19 -24.94 -16.22 1.91
N ASN A 20 -25.72 -15.20 2.25
CA ASN A 20 -27.18 -15.29 2.32
C ASN A 20 -27.84 -15.27 0.91
N PRO A 21 -28.62 -16.30 0.53
CA PRO A 21 -29.35 -16.35 -0.75
C PRO A 21 -30.38 -15.23 -0.94
N ASP A 22 -30.95 -14.68 0.14
CA ASP A 22 -31.92 -13.56 0.05
C ASP A 22 -31.28 -12.27 -0.49
N ASN A 23 -29.94 -12.21 -0.47
CA ASN A 23 -29.16 -11.12 -1.03
C ASN A 23 -28.61 -11.44 -2.43
N ASN A 24 -29.11 -12.48 -3.09
CA ASN A 24 -28.84 -12.69 -4.52
C ASN A 24 -29.32 -11.47 -5.33
N GLY A 25 -28.62 -11.18 -6.42
CA GLY A 25 -28.87 -10.01 -7.25
C GLY A 25 -28.61 -8.65 -6.58
N LYS A 26 -27.91 -8.63 -5.45
CA LYS A 26 -27.49 -7.40 -4.78
C LYS A 26 -26.07 -7.00 -5.15
N THR A 27 -25.88 -5.69 -5.31
CA THR A 27 -24.58 -5.06 -5.52
C THR A 27 -24.13 -4.39 -4.24
N VAL A 28 -22.92 -4.73 -3.80
CA VAL A 28 -22.24 -4.15 -2.65
C VAL A 28 -21.03 -3.36 -3.13
N MET A 29 -20.77 -2.24 -2.47
CA MET A 29 -19.61 -1.41 -2.73
C MET A 29 -18.73 -1.28 -1.48
N LEU A 30 -17.44 -1.60 -1.62
CA LEU A 30 -16.40 -1.46 -0.61
C LEU A 30 -15.45 -0.34 -1.02
N SER A 31 -15.64 0.86 -0.45
CA SER A 31 -14.81 2.04 -0.74
C SER A 31 -13.83 2.33 0.38
N GLY A 32 -12.76 3.08 0.12
CA GLY A 32 -11.80 3.54 1.14
C GLY A 32 -10.54 4.14 0.52
N ALA A 33 -9.67 4.72 1.33
CA ALA A 33 -8.46 5.40 0.84
C ALA A 33 -7.55 4.49 0.00
N TRP A 34 -6.79 5.09 -0.92
CA TRP A 34 -5.79 4.35 -1.71
C TRP A 34 -4.78 3.68 -0.77
N GLY A 35 -4.44 2.41 -1.03
CA GLY A 35 -3.48 1.68 -0.20
C GLY A 35 -4.01 1.19 1.14
N SER A 36 -5.27 1.47 1.53
CA SER A 36 -5.81 1.08 2.85
C SER A 36 -5.91 -0.43 3.10
N GLY A 37 -5.68 -1.27 2.07
CA GLY A 37 -5.68 -2.72 2.19
C GLY A 37 -6.97 -3.42 1.75
N LYS A 38 -7.90 -2.74 1.06
CA LYS A 38 -9.17 -3.32 0.56
C LYS A 38 -8.97 -4.62 -0.23
N THR A 39 -8.14 -4.58 -1.27
CA THR A 39 -7.83 -5.73 -2.13
C THR A 39 -7.20 -6.87 -1.34
N HIS A 40 -6.25 -6.56 -0.45
CA HIS A 40 -5.62 -7.57 0.41
C HIS A 40 -6.64 -8.22 1.35
N PHE A 41 -7.49 -7.42 2.02
CA PHE A 41 -8.57 -7.91 2.87
C PHE A 41 -9.53 -8.81 2.09
N TRP A 42 -9.96 -8.40 0.89
CA TRP A 42 -10.83 -9.21 0.05
C TRP A 42 -10.17 -10.55 -0.28
N GLN A 43 -9.01 -10.54 -0.91
CA GLN A 43 -8.35 -11.75 -1.40
C GLN A 43 -7.97 -12.71 -0.26
N LYS A 44 -7.41 -12.18 0.83
CA LYS A 44 -6.84 -13.01 1.92
C LYS A 44 -7.82 -13.36 3.02
N LYS A 45 -8.89 -12.58 3.21
CA LYS A 45 -9.80 -12.77 4.36
C LYS A 45 -11.24 -13.07 3.97
N ILE A 46 -11.65 -12.84 2.72
CA ILE A 46 -13.05 -12.97 2.26
C ILE A 46 -13.17 -14.00 1.14
N GLU A 47 -12.40 -13.85 0.07
CA GLU A 47 -12.53 -14.63 -1.17
C GLU A 47 -12.30 -16.13 -0.95
N GLU A 48 -11.30 -16.50 -0.15
CA GLU A 48 -10.98 -17.92 0.10
C GLU A 48 -12.13 -18.67 0.80
N ASP A 49 -12.76 -18.04 1.80
CA ASP A 49 -13.89 -18.63 2.54
C ASP A 49 -15.14 -18.72 1.65
N LEU A 50 -15.45 -17.64 0.92
CA LEU A 50 -16.60 -17.60 0.00
C LEU A 50 -16.46 -18.58 -1.16
N THR A 51 -15.26 -18.69 -1.74
CA THR A 51 -15.03 -19.59 -2.87
C THR A 51 -15.32 -21.03 -2.48
N LYS A 52 -14.87 -21.46 -1.29
CA LYS A 52 -15.19 -22.80 -0.78
C LYS A 52 -16.69 -22.99 -0.61
N GLU A 53 -17.37 -22.06 0.07
CA GLU A 53 -18.80 -22.15 0.34
C GLU A 53 -19.66 -22.16 -0.95
N LEU A 54 -19.32 -21.32 -1.93
CA LEU A 54 -20.07 -21.24 -3.18
C LEU A 54 -19.80 -22.44 -4.09
N ASN A 55 -18.56 -22.94 -4.15
CA ASN A 55 -18.22 -24.11 -4.94
C ASN A 55 -18.98 -25.37 -4.47
N GLU A 56 -19.21 -25.53 -3.17
CA GLU A 56 -20.05 -26.62 -2.62
C GLU A 56 -21.49 -26.58 -3.16
N LYS A 57 -21.98 -25.39 -3.52
CA LYS A 57 -23.29 -25.15 -4.13
C LYS A 57 -23.23 -25.12 -5.66
N ASN A 58 -22.09 -25.49 -6.26
CA ASN A 58 -21.81 -25.39 -7.69
C ASN A 58 -22.01 -23.95 -8.24
N LYS A 59 -21.59 -22.95 -7.45
CA LYS A 59 -21.64 -21.53 -7.79
C LYS A 59 -20.25 -20.92 -7.78
N ALA A 60 -19.97 -20.08 -8.76
CA ALA A 60 -18.66 -19.47 -8.94
C ALA A 60 -18.47 -18.24 -8.04
N CYS A 61 -17.25 -18.06 -7.52
CA CYS A 61 -16.76 -16.83 -6.92
C CYS A 61 -15.62 -16.30 -7.78
N VAL A 62 -15.82 -15.13 -8.39
CA VAL A 62 -14.90 -14.60 -9.42
C VAL A 62 -14.36 -13.24 -9.03
N TYR A 63 -13.04 -13.12 -8.90
CA TYR A 63 -12.34 -11.84 -8.78
C TYR A 63 -11.78 -11.37 -10.12
N VAL A 64 -12.09 -10.13 -10.50
CA VAL A 64 -11.53 -9.45 -11.69
C VAL A 64 -11.19 -8.00 -11.36
N SER A 65 -9.97 -7.58 -11.72
CA SER A 65 -9.60 -6.15 -11.71
C SER A 65 -10.04 -5.50 -13.02
N LEU A 66 -10.61 -4.30 -12.96
CA LEU A 66 -10.93 -3.50 -14.14
C LEU A 66 -9.68 -2.86 -14.77
N TYR A 67 -8.56 -2.85 -14.05
CA TYR A 67 -7.31 -2.35 -14.58
C TYR A 67 -6.81 -3.23 -15.74
N GLY A 68 -6.41 -2.57 -16.83
CA GLY A 68 -5.92 -3.26 -18.02
C GLY A 68 -7.01 -3.94 -18.87
N LYS A 69 -8.30 -3.66 -18.64
CA LYS A 69 -9.40 -4.10 -19.51
C LYS A 69 -9.73 -3.02 -20.53
N ASP A 70 -9.64 -3.35 -21.81
CA ASP A 70 -9.82 -2.37 -22.88
C ASP A 70 -11.29 -2.05 -23.16
N ASN A 71 -12.20 -3.01 -22.96
CA ASN A 71 -13.64 -2.88 -23.21
C ASN A 71 -14.49 -3.86 -22.36
N ILE A 72 -15.81 -3.71 -22.39
CA ILE A 72 -16.77 -4.56 -21.66
C ILE A 72 -16.75 -6.01 -22.13
N GLU A 73 -16.51 -6.28 -23.41
CA GLU A 73 -16.45 -7.65 -23.94
C GLU A 73 -15.27 -8.42 -23.37
N ALA A 74 -14.08 -7.81 -23.30
CA ALA A 74 -12.90 -8.39 -22.67
C ALA A 74 -13.12 -8.67 -21.17
N LEU A 75 -13.83 -7.79 -20.47
CA LEU A 75 -14.24 -7.99 -19.09
C LEU A 75 -15.20 -9.18 -18.95
N LYS A 76 -16.25 -9.25 -19.78
CA LYS A 76 -17.23 -10.35 -19.79
C LYS A 76 -16.54 -11.69 -20.04
N ASN A 77 -15.67 -11.75 -21.03
CA ASN A 77 -14.93 -12.96 -21.41
C ASN A 77 -14.06 -13.47 -20.26
N GLU A 78 -13.39 -12.56 -19.54
CA GLU A 78 -12.62 -12.93 -18.36
C GLU A 78 -13.45 -13.47 -17.21
N ILE A 79 -14.60 -12.83 -16.94
CA ILE A 79 -15.53 -13.27 -15.90
C ILE A 79 -16.02 -14.70 -16.20
N LEU A 80 -16.46 -14.96 -17.43
CA LEU A 80 -16.99 -16.27 -17.84
C LEU A 80 -15.93 -17.36 -17.73
N PHE A 81 -14.72 -17.10 -18.24
CA PHE A 81 -13.65 -18.08 -18.15
C PHE A 81 -13.26 -18.37 -16.69
N LYS A 82 -13.09 -17.33 -15.87
CA LYS A 82 -12.76 -17.50 -14.45
C LYS A 82 -13.88 -18.23 -13.70
N ALA A 83 -15.15 -17.98 -14.03
CA ALA A 83 -16.27 -18.70 -13.44
C ALA A 83 -16.18 -20.20 -13.72
N TYR A 84 -15.95 -20.58 -14.99
CA TYR A 84 -15.79 -21.98 -15.37
C TYR A 84 -14.62 -22.65 -14.65
N GLU A 85 -13.43 -22.03 -14.69
CA GLU A 85 -12.21 -22.56 -14.08
C GLU A 85 -12.20 -22.50 -12.54
N SER A 86 -13.12 -21.73 -11.93
CA SER A 86 -13.33 -21.77 -10.47
C SER A 86 -14.03 -23.04 -10.00
N ILE A 87 -14.81 -23.68 -10.88
CA ILE A 87 -15.62 -24.88 -10.59
C ILE A 87 -15.00 -26.14 -11.17
N LYS A 88 -14.57 -26.10 -12.44
CA LYS A 88 -14.10 -27.28 -13.17
C LYS A 88 -12.61 -27.55 -13.02
N ASP A 89 -11.82 -26.49 -12.75
CA ASP A 89 -10.36 -26.53 -12.59
C ASP A 89 -9.63 -27.36 -13.68
N GLU A 90 -10.06 -27.23 -14.94
CA GLU A 90 -9.55 -28.05 -16.04
C GLU A 90 -8.18 -27.58 -16.56
N ASN A 91 -7.89 -26.28 -16.54
CA ASN A 91 -6.77 -25.69 -17.27
C ASN A 91 -5.94 -24.74 -16.42
N LYS A 92 -5.15 -25.29 -15.48
CA LYS A 92 -4.26 -24.51 -14.60
C LYS A 92 -3.28 -23.59 -15.35
N ILE A 93 -2.81 -23.98 -16.53
CA ILE A 93 -1.90 -23.16 -17.36
C ILE A 93 -2.63 -21.94 -17.92
N ALA A 94 -3.83 -22.12 -18.49
CA ALA A 94 -4.63 -21.02 -19.02
C ALA A 94 -5.08 -20.06 -17.90
N LYS A 95 -5.50 -20.60 -16.74
CA LYS A 95 -5.83 -19.81 -15.53
C LYS A 95 -4.68 -18.90 -15.10
N ARG A 96 -3.44 -19.40 -15.10
CA ARG A 96 -2.23 -18.60 -14.80
C ARG A 96 -1.96 -17.55 -15.89
N ALA A 97 -2.02 -17.93 -17.16
CA ALA A 97 -1.77 -17.00 -18.27
C ALA A 97 -2.77 -15.84 -18.30
N ILE A 98 -4.06 -16.13 -18.16
CA ILE A 98 -5.13 -15.12 -18.13
C ILE A 98 -5.01 -14.22 -16.91
N SER A 99 -4.67 -14.77 -15.74
CA SER A 99 -4.46 -13.95 -14.54
C SER A 99 -3.28 -12.97 -14.71
N ALA A 100 -2.24 -13.36 -15.45
CA ALA A 100 -1.07 -12.53 -15.71
C ALA A 100 -1.26 -11.51 -16.85
N PHE A 101 -1.99 -11.88 -17.92
CA PHE A 101 -2.04 -11.11 -19.17
C PHE A 101 -3.44 -10.56 -19.52
N GLY A 102 -4.50 -11.01 -18.84
CA GLY A 102 -5.91 -10.70 -19.15
C GLY A 102 -6.36 -11.26 -20.50
N PHE A 103 -7.65 -11.14 -20.82
CA PHE A 103 -8.24 -11.58 -22.10
C PHE A 103 -7.97 -10.68 -23.32
N GLY A 104 -7.10 -9.67 -23.19
CA GLY A 104 -6.84 -8.69 -24.25
C GLY A 104 -5.93 -9.18 -25.38
N SER A 105 -5.72 -8.30 -26.39
CA SER A 105 -4.93 -8.50 -27.62
C SER A 105 -3.49 -9.01 -27.42
N ARG A 106 -2.96 -8.92 -26.20
CA ARG A 106 -1.64 -9.46 -25.84
C ARG A 106 -1.61 -10.97 -25.74
N LEU A 107 -2.68 -11.67 -25.40
CA LEU A 107 -2.68 -13.15 -25.42
C LEU A 107 -2.45 -13.72 -26.82
N LEU A 108 -2.78 -12.97 -27.86
CA LEU A 108 -2.56 -13.33 -29.27
C LEU A 108 -1.18 -12.88 -29.81
N SER A 109 -0.38 -12.11 -29.05
CA SER A 109 0.86 -11.53 -29.55
C SER A 109 1.92 -11.19 -28.48
N VAL A 110 2.30 -12.13 -27.61
CA VAL A 110 3.53 -11.99 -26.82
C VAL A 110 4.67 -12.77 -27.49
N SER A 111 5.41 -12.11 -28.38
CA SER A 111 6.75 -12.53 -28.80
C SER A 111 7.79 -11.77 -27.96
N VAL A 112 8.01 -12.21 -26.72
CA VAL A 112 9.11 -11.70 -25.90
C VAL A 112 10.37 -12.50 -26.20
N GLY A 113 11.36 -11.84 -26.80
CA GLY A 113 12.77 -12.23 -26.71
C GLY A 113 13.16 -13.61 -27.29
N GLY A 114 12.64 -14.00 -28.45
CA GLY A 114 13.18 -15.13 -29.22
C GLY A 114 12.93 -16.55 -28.65
N VAL A 115 12.31 -16.67 -27.47
CA VAL A 115 11.82 -17.95 -26.95
C VAL A 115 10.38 -18.11 -27.40
N ARG A 116 10.15 -18.96 -28.41
CA ARG A 116 8.80 -19.45 -28.75
C ARG A 116 8.30 -20.34 -27.60
N GLY A 117 7.74 -19.75 -26.54
CA GLY A 117 6.85 -20.46 -25.64
C GLY A 117 5.62 -20.93 -26.43
N ASN A 118 5.03 -22.06 -26.06
CA ASN A 118 3.80 -22.62 -26.68
C ASN A 118 2.59 -21.69 -26.46
N THR A 119 2.56 -20.53 -27.11
CA THR A 119 1.48 -19.53 -27.03
C THR A 119 0.25 -19.94 -27.85
N GLY A 120 0.41 -20.82 -28.84
CA GLY A 120 -0.71 -21.44 -29.55
C GLY A 120 -1.66 -22.17 -28.61
N ALA A 121 -1.13 -22.89 -27.61
CA ALA A 121 -1.95 -23.66 -26.68
C ALA A 121 -2.86 -22.80 -25.78
N VAL A 122 -2.49 -21.54 -25.48
CA VAL A 122 -3.36 -20.66 -24.68
C VAL A 122 -4.45 -20.03 -25.55
N GLY A 123 -4.11 -19.61 -26.77
CA GLY A 123 -5.08 -19.16 -27.77
C GLY A 123 -6.11 -20.25 -28.08
N ASP A 124 -5.64 -21.48 -28.34
CA ASP A 124 -6.50 -22.63 -28.62
C ASP A 124 -7.43 -22.96 -27.44
N VAL A 125 -6.96 -22.88 -26.18
CA VAL A 125 -7.81 -23.14 -25.01
C VAL A 125 -8.89 -22.07 -24.86
N VAL A 126 -8.54 -20.81 -25.09
CA VAL A 126 -9.48 -19.69 -25.05
C VAL A 126 -10.51 -19.82 -26.17
N GLU A 127 -10.08 -20.08 -27.40
CA GLU A 127 -10.95 -20.27 -28.56
C GLU A 127 -11.89 -21.46 -28.35
N ASN A 128 -11.36 -22.62 -27.94
CA ASN A 128 -12.17 -23.79 -27.60
C ASN A 128 -13.18 -23.53 -26.47
N PHE A 129 -12.82 -22.69 -25.48
CA PHE A 129 -13.76 -22.30 -24.44
C PHE A 129 -14.94 -21.54 -25.03
N PHE A 130 -14.70 -20.56 -25.91
CA PHE A 130 -15.75 -19.74 -26.51
C PHE A 130 -16.55 -20.42 -27.63
N GLU A 131 -15.99 -21.45 -28.27
CA GLU A 131 -16.70 -22.23 -29.29
C GLU A 131 -17.55 -23.39 -28.74
N SER A 132 -17.50 -23.64 -27.43
CA SER A 132 -18.10 -24.84 -26.81
C SER A 132 -19.28 -24.53 -25.88
N LYS A 133 -19.90 -25.60 -25.33
CA LYS A 133 -20.95 -25.49 -24.28
C LYS A 133 -20.46 -24.90 -22.95
N LYS A 134 -19.14 -24.65 -22.81
CA LYS A 134 -18.52 -24.17 -21.57
C LYS A 134 -18.98 -22.77 -21.17
N ILE A 135 -19.34 -21.91 -22.13
CA ILE A 135 -19.95 -20.60 -21.84
C ILE A 135 -21.26 -20.78 -21.05
N ASN A 136 -22.15 -21.65 -21.52
CA ASN A 136 -23.44 -21.87 -20.86
C ASN A 136 -23.26 -22.45 -19.45
N GLU A 137 -22.26 -23.31 -19.25
CA GLU A 137 -21.89 -23.80 -17.90
C GLU A 137 -21.37 -22.65 -17.01
N ALA A 138 -20.48 -21.80 -17.53
CA ALA A 138 -19.98 -20.63 -16.81
C ALA A 138 -21.11 -19.68 -16.38
N GLU A 139 -22.03 -19.38 -17.30
CA GLU A 139 -23.23 -18.58 -17.01
C GLU A 139 -24.08 -19.23 -15.93
N SER A 140 -24.26 -20.56 -15.97
CA SER A 140 -25.01 -21.31 -14.95
C SER A 140 -24.35 -21.29 -13.56
N PHE A 141 -23.01 -21.30 -13.49
CA PHE A 141 -22.27 -21.17 -12.23
C PHE A 141 -22.38 -19.77 -11.63
N LEU A 142 -22.55 -18.74 -12.47
CA LEU A 142 -22.73 -17.35 -12.02
C LEU A 142 -24.18 -17.04 -11.65
N ALA A 143 -25.13 -17.56 -12.42
CA ALA A 143 -26.55 -17.29 -12.22
C ALA A 143 -27.04 -17.76 -10.84
N ASP A 144 -28.05 -17.11 -10.29
CA ASP A 144 -28.74 -17.49 -9.05
C ASP A 144 -27.79 -17.78 -7.88
N GLY A 145 -27.00 -16.76 -7.52
CA GLY A 145 -26.19 -16.77 -6.30
C GLY A 145 -24.69 -17.00 -6.47
N GLY A 146 -24.17 -17.05 -7.71
CA GLY A 146 -22.76 -16.80 -7.94
C GLY A 146 -22.36 -15.38 -7.51
N LEU A 147 -21.05 -15.14 -7.40
CA LEU A 147 -20.50 -13.86 -6.96
C LEU A 147 -19.39 -13.37 -7.88
N ILE A 148 -19.44 -12.09 -8.24
CA ILE A 148 -18.39 -11.39 -8.99
C ILE A 148 -17.88 -10.20 -8.17
N CYS A 149 -16.58 -10.16 -7.90
CA CYS A 149 -15.88 -9.01 -7.35
C CYS A 149 -15.13 -8.27 -8.46
N LEU A 150 -15.48 -7.00 -8.66
CA LEU A 150 -14.83 -6.06 -9.56
C LEU A 150 -13.96 -5.11 -8.74
N ASP A 151 -12.64 -5.24 -8.84
CA ASP A 151 -11.66 -4.40 -8.14
C ASP A 151 -11.01 -3.38 -9.09
N ASP A 152 -10.24 -2.45 -8.52
CA ASP A 152 -9.61 -1.32 -9.22
C ASP A 152 -10.63 -0.53 -10.06
N PHE A 153 -11.85 -0.32 -9.55
CA PHE A 153 -12.95 0.23 -10.34
C PHE A 153 -12.61 1.59 -10.95
N GLU A 154 -11.91 2.43 -10.17
CA GLU A 154 -11.41 3.74 -10.59
C GLU A 154 -10.36 3.69 -11.70
N ARG A 155 -9.76 2.52 -11.96
CA ARG A 155 -8.71 2.33 -12.97
C ARG A 155 -9.26 1.69 -14.25
N LYS A 156 -10.58 1.72 -14.46
CA LYS A 156 -11.21 1.33 -15.73
C LYS A 156 -10.55 2.05 -16.91
N SER A 157 -10.54 1.40 -18.07
CA SER A 157 -10.10 2.06 -19.30
C SER A 157 -10.96 3.29 -19.61
N LYS A 158 -10.34 4.34 -20.15
CA LYS A 158 -11.04 5.51 -20.71
C LYS A 158 -12.00 5.15 -21.86
N HIS A 159 -11.85 3.95 -22.44
CA HIS A 159 -12.72 3.42 -23.49
C HIS A 159 -13.96 2.70 -22.94
N ILE A 160 -14.06 2.56 -21.61
CA ILE A 160 -15.23 2.01 -20.93
C ILE A 160 -15.98 3.18 -20.29
N ASP A 161 -17.18 3.48 -20.82
CA ASP A 161 -18.08 4.46 -20.23
C ASP A 161 -18.63 3.95 -18.89
N LEU A 162 -18.84 4.86 -17.92
CA LEU A 162 -19.40 4.49 -16.63
C LEU A 162 -20.83 3.97 -16.75
N ASN A 163 -21.69 4.57 -17.58
CA ASN A 163 -23.07 4.11 -17.74
C ASN A 163 -23.10 2.70 -18.33
N ASP A 164 -22.26 2.42 -19.33
CA ASP A 164 -22.16 1.09 -19.94
C ASP A 164 -21.69 0.05 -18.93
N LEU A 165 -20.67 0.39 -18.12
CA LEU A 165 -20.14 -0.49 -17.08
C LEU A 165 -21.18 -0.77 -15.98
N PHE A 166 -21.89 0.26 -15.51
CA PHE A 166 -22.96 0.08 -14.52
C PHE A 166 -24.18 -0.63 -15.11
N GLY A 167 -24.48 -0.42 -16.39
CA GLY A 167 -25.50 -1.17 -17.12
C GLY A 167 -25.17 -2.67 -17.19
N PHE A 168 -23.91 -3.00 -17.48
CA PHE A 168 -23.42 -4.37 -17.45
C PHE A 168 -23.51 -4.98 -16.04
N ILE A 169 -23.11 -4.24 -14.99
CA ILE A 169 -23.24 -4.68 -13.59
C ILE A 169 -24.70 -4.92 -13.21
N ALA A 170 -25.60 -4.02 -13.59
CA ALA A 170 -27.03 -4.15 -13.33
C ALA A 170 -27.61 -5.39 -14.03
N GLN A 171 -27.17 -5.67 -15.26
CA GLN A 171 -27.56 -6.89 -15.99
C GLN A 171 -27.12 -8.15 -15.25
N LEU A 172 -25.87 -8.23 -14.80
CA LEU A 172 -25.38 -9.37 -14.01
C LEU A 172 -26.16 -9.51 -12.69
N ALA A 173 -26.41 -8.40 -12.00
CA ALA A 173 -27.13 -8.43 -10.72
C ALA A 173 -28.61 -8.84 -10.90
N ILE A 174 -29.33 -8.21 -11.82
CA ILE A 174 -30.78 -8.36 -11.95
C ILE A 174 -31.13 -9.59 -12.79
N ASP A 175 -30.59 -9.69 -13.99
CA ASP A 175 -31.01 -10.71 -14.95
C ASP A 175 -30.42 -12.08 -14.63
N MET A 176 -29.18 -12.12 -14.14
CA MET A 176 -28.54 -13.37 -13.70
C MET A 176 -28.74 -13.63 -12.20
N ASN A 177 -29.36 -12.71 -11.44
CA ASN A 177 -29.50 -12.85 -9.99
C ASN A 177 -28.15 -13.11 -9.27
N CYS A 178 -27.07 -12.52 -9.81
CA CYS A 178 -25.70 -12.69 -9.35
C CYS A 178 -25.35 -11.64 -8.28
N LYS A 179 -24.56 -12.01 -7.27
CA LYS A 179 -24.07 -11.03 -6.28
C LYS A 179 -22.88 -10.29 -6.84
N ILE A 180 -22.87 -8.97 -6.73
CA ILE A 180 -21.77 -8.14 -7.21
C ILE A 180 -21.10 -7.43 -6.04
N VAL A 181 -19.77 -7.46 -6.01
CA VAL A 181 -18.96 -6.62 -5.13
C VAL A 181 -18.12 -5.68 -5.99
N ILE A 182 -18.16 -4.39 -5.67
CA ILE A 182 -17.33 -3.37 -6.30
C ILE A 182 -16.34 -2.88 -5.26
N ILE A 183 -15.05 -2.97 -5.54
CA ILE A 183 -13.98 -2.39 -4.74
C ILE A 183 -13.43 -1.18 -5.48
N LEU A 184 -13.32 -0.05 -4.78
CA LEU A 184 -12.85 1.20 -5.35
C LEU A 184 -12.21 2.11 -4.32
N ASN A 185 -11.42 3.08 -4.78
CA ASN A 185 -10.96 4.16 -3.91
C ASN A 185 -12.04 5.24 -3.71
N SER A 186 -12.02 5.91 -2.56
CA SER A 186 -13.06 6.88 -2.19
C SER A 186 -13.03 8.20 -2.99
N ASP A 187 -11.85 8.61 -3.45
CA ASP A 187 -11.58 10.00 -3.86
C ASP A 187 -10.99 10.11 -5.28
N VAL A 188 -11.58 9.41 -6.25
CA VAL A 188 -10.93 9.21 -7.57
C VAL A 188 -11.64 9.83 -8.76
N PHE A 189 -12.96 10.07 -8.65
CA PHE A 189 -13.71 10.65 -9.75
C PHE A 189 -13.84 12.16 -9.54
N GLU A 190 -13.44 12.94 -10.53
CA GLU A 190 -13.54 14.41 -10.56
C GLU A 190 -14.38 14.88 -11.77
N GLY A 191 -14.85 16.13 -11.73
CA GLY A 191 -15.56 16.75 -12.85
C GLY A 191 -16.87 16.06 -13.24
N GLU A 192 -17.14 15.95 -14.55
CA GLU A 192 -18.36 15.34 -15.07
C GLU A 192 -18.48 13.85 -14.73
N GLU A 193 -17.36 13.12 -14.73
CA GLU A 193 -17.33 11.69 -14.43
C GLU A 193 -17.79 11.41 -12.98
N ALA A 194 -17.47 12.30 -12.04
CA ALA A 194 -17.95 12.22 -10.66
C ALA A 194 -19.49 12.33 -10.57
N ASN A 195 -20.09 13.19 -11.38
CA ASN A 195 -21.55 13.38 -11.41
C ASN A 195 -22.26 12.16 -12.01
N VAL A 196 -21.71 11.62 -13.10
CA VAL A 196 -22.20 10.36 -13.70
C VAL A 196 -22.10 9.25 -12.67
N PHE A 197 -20.92 9.05 -12.07
CA PHE A 197 -20.67 8.04 -11.05
C PHE A 197 -21.66 8.14 -9.90
N LYS A 198 -21.88 9.33 -9.32
CA LYS A 198 -22.84 9.53 -8.23
C LYS A 198 -24.25 9.06 -8.60
N THR A 199 -24.70 9.39 -9.81
CA THR A 199 -26.04 9.06 -10.30
C THR A 199 -26.24 7.56 -10.53
N VAL A 200 -25.31 6.92 -11.23
CA VAL A 200 -25.40 5.48 -11.54
C VAL A 200 -25.16 4.62 -10.30
N LYS A 201 -24.29 5.07 -9.39
CA LYS A 201 -24.02 4.44 -8.10
C LYS A 201 -25.29 4.35 -7.24
N GLU A 202 -26.04 5.44 -7.12
CA GLU A 202 -27.28 5.48 -6.32
C GLU A 202 -28.32 4.48 -6.83
N LYS A 203 -28.38 4.26 -8.15
CA LYS A 203 -29.34 3.34 -8.77
C LYS A 203 -28.93 1.88 -8.70
N THR A 204 -27.63 1.59 -8.67
CA THR A 204 -27.12 0.23 -8.88
C THR A 204 -26.67 -0.45 -7.58
N VAL A 205 -26.15 0.31 -6.62
CA VAL A 205 -25.55 -0.24 -5.41
C VAL A 205 -26.57 -0.32 -4.28
N ASN A 206 -26.73 -1.50 -3.70
CA ASN A 206 -27.68 -1.73 -2.60
C ASN A 206 -27.06 -1.49 -1.22
N LYS A 207 -25.74 -1.65 -1.09
CA LYS A 207 -25.06 -1.48 0.19
C LYS A 207 -23.66 -0.90 0.02
N PHE A 208 -23.33 0.05 0.89
CA PHE A 208 -22.05 0.74 0.92
C PHE A 208 -21.30 0.41 2.22
N PHE A 209 -20.03 0.08 2.09
CA PHE A 209 -19.10 -0.11 3.19
C PHE A 209 -17.90 0.81 2.99
N TYR A 210 -17.55 1.55 4.04
CA TYR A 210 -16.32 2.33 4.07
C TYR A 210 -15.25 1.53 4.82
N PHE A 211 -14.15 1.25 4.14
CA PHE A 211 -13.04 0.44 4.62
C PHE A 211 -11.94 1.36 5.15
N GLU A 212 -11.92 1.49 6.46
CA GLU A 212 -11.00 2.34 7.22
C GLU A 212 -10.45 1.55 8.41
N PRO A 213 -9.45 0.67 8.17
CA PRO A 213 -8.78 0.00 9.27
C PRO A 213 -7.95 1.01 10.06
N THR A 214 -7.63 0.66 11.31
CA THR A 214 -6.53 1.30 12.03
C THR A 214 -5.17 0.76 11.54
N ILE A 215 -4.08 1.47 11.84
CA ILE A 215 -2.70 1.01 11.55
C ILE A 215 -2.47 -0.41 12.06
N GLU A 216 -2.90 -0.68 13.29
CA GLU A 216 -2.76 -1.98 13.93
C GLU A 216 -3.59 -3.06 13.26
N GLU A 217 -4.83 -2.76 12.87
CA GLU A 217 -5.66 -3.73 12.16
C GLU A 217 -5.10 -4.08 10.78
N LEU A 218 -4.60 -3.09 10.03
CA LEU A 218 -3.98 -3.33 8.74
C LEU A 218 -2.69 -4.13 8.88
N PHE A 219 -1.83 -3.76 9.85
CA PHE A 219 -0.61 -4.50 10.17
C PHE A 219 -0.93 -5.96 10.52
N ASN A 220 -1.86 -6.19 11.45
CA ASN A 220 -2.26 -7.53 11.87
C ASN A 220 -2.84 -8.34 10.71
N SER A 221 -3.64 -7.71 9.84
CA SER A 221 -4.22 -8.38 8.67
C SER A 221 -3.13 -8.87 7.72
N ILE A 222 -2.11 -8.06 7.45
CA ILE A 222 -0.98 -8.38 6.57
C ILE A 222 -0.05 -9.41 7.22
N TYR A 223 0.36 -9.16 8.46
CA TYR A 223 1.26 -10.02 9.22
C TYR A 223 0.72 -11.46 9.33
N SER A 224 -0.57 -11.61 9.61
CA SER A 224 -1.25 -12.92 9.69
C SER A 224 -1.70 -13.50 8.35
N SER A 225 -1.31 -12.91 7.22
CA SER A 225 -1.72 -13.40 5.90
C SER A 225 -0.72 -14.33 5.23
N ASP A 226 0.50 -14.42 5.77
CA ASP A 226 1.58 -15.24 5.25
C ASP A 226 2.44 -15.75 6.43
N GLU A 227 2.57 -17.07 6.54
CA GLU A 227 3.33 -17.74 7.61
C GLU A 227 4.81 -17.34 7.63
N LYS A 228 5.35 -16.81 6.51
CA LYS A 228 6.75 -16.36 6.46
C LYS A 228 7.07 -15.28 7.50
N TYR A 229 6.06 -14.50 7.92
CA TYR A 229 6.25 -13.42 8.90
C TYR A 229 6.29 -13.91 10.35
N GLU A 230 5.92 -15.16 10.65
CA GLU A 230 6.04 -15.75 12.00
C GLU A 230 7.50 -15.73 12.50
N ARG A 231 8.47 -15.68 11.57
CA ARG A 231 9.89 -15.56 11.87
C ARG A 231 10.28 -14.19 12.46
N LEU A 232 9.36 -13.24 12.44
CA LEU A 232 9.50 -11.92 13.06
C LEU A 232 8.69 -11.80 14.37
N ASP A 233 8.16 -12.90 14.92
CA ASP A 233 7.24 -12.85 16.08
C ASP A 233 7.88 -12.13 17.28
N ASP A 234 9.16 -12.39 17.54
CA ASP A 234 9.93 -11.77 18.63
C ASP A 234 10.09 -10.25 18.46
N TYR A 235 9.95 -9.73 17.24
CA TYR A 235 10.17 -8.31 16.87
C TYR A 235 8.89 -7.61 16.39
N ARG A 236 7.76 -8.31 16.46
CA ARG A 236 6.48 -7.86 15.89
C ARG A 236 6.04 -6.51 16.43
N ASP A 237 6.07 -6.35 17.76
CA ASP A 237 5.61 -5.12 18.42
C ASP A 237 6.57 -3.96 18.17
N GLU A 238 7.86 -4.24 18.05
CA GLU A 238 8.89 -3.28 17.69
C GLU A 238 8.62 -2.69 16.29
N ILE A 239 8.42 -3.55 15.30
CA ILE A 239 8.12 -3.14 13.91
C ILE A 239 6.79 -2.39 13.83
N LEU A 240 5.75 -2.88 14.54
CA LEU A 240 4.45 -2.21 14.59
C LEU A 240 4.56 -0.80 15.18
N ASN A 241 5.34 -0.61 16.25
CA ASN A 241 5.54 0.69 16.87
C ASN A 241 6.25 1.66 15.91
N ALA A 242 7.29 1.20 15.20
CA ALA A 242 7.94 1.99 14.15
C ALA A 242 6.95 2.45 13.07
N ILE A 243 6.06 1.57 12.60
CA ILE A 243 5.02 1.95 11.64
C ILE A 243 4.04 2.97 12.25
N LYS A 244 3.57 2.76 13.49
CA LYS A 244 2.63 3.67 14.18
C LYS A 244 3.17 5.09 14.30
N GLU A 245 4.47 5.26 14.54
CA GLU A 245 5.13 6.57 14.59
C GLU A 245 5.03 7.33 13.27
N THR A 246 5.04 6.62 12.13
CA THR A 246 4.94 7.25 10.81
C THR A 246 3.54 7.78 10.51
N GLU A 247 2.51 7.25 11.17
CA GLU A 247 1.09 7.52 10.89
C GLU A 247 0.66 7.11 9.45
N GLU A 248 1.53 6.42 8.72
CA GLU A 248 1.28 5.98 7.35
C GLU A 248 0.37 4.75 7.35
N LEU A 249 -0.68 4.77 6.54
CA LEU A 249 -1.66 3.68 6.44
C LEU A 249 -1.71 3.15 5.00
N THR A 250 -0.67 2.41 4.63
CA THR A 250 -0.54 1.84 3.28
C THR A 250 -0.07 0.40 3.34
N ALA A 251 -0.90 -0.53 2.85
CA ALA A 251 -0.61 -1.96 2.83
C ALA A 251 0.70 -2.29 2.12
N ARG A 252 1.00 -1.60 1.00
CA ARG A 252 2.24 -1.79 0.25
C ARG A 252 3.48 -1.40 1.06
N ILE A 253 3.39 -0.33 1.85
CA ILE A 253 4.47 0.08 2.76
C ILE A 253 4.71 -1.01 3.80
N TYR A 254 3.65 -1.53 4.41
CA TYR A 254 3.77 -2.53 5.48
C TYR A 254 4.36 -3.84 4.96
N ILE A 255 3.93 -4.28 3.76
CA ILE A 255 4.49 -5.47 3.10
C ILE A 255 6.00 -5.27 2.85
N GLN A 256 6.41 -4.13 2.30
CA GLN A 256 7.83 -3.85 2.04
C GLN A 256 8.65 -3.80 3.33
N VAL A 257 8.12 -3.18 4.39
CA VAL A 257 8.77 -3.15 5.71
C VAL A 257 8.96 -4.57 6.24
N LEU A 258 7.91 -5.39 6.23
CA LEU A 258 7.98 -6.75 6.73
C LEU A 258 8.89 -7.64 5.89
N ASP A 259 8.87 -7.49 4.56
CA ASP A 259 9.76 -8.23 3.66
C ASP A 259 11.23 -7.84 3.88
N ASN A 260 11.53 -6.54 4.04
CA ASN A 260 12.88 -6.07 4.35
C ASN A 260 13.36 -6.58 5.73
N CYS A 261 12.50 -6.52 6.75
CA CYS A 261 12.82 -7.02 8.09
C CYS A 261 13.06 -8.53 8.08
N LEU A 262 12.26 -9.28 7.31
CA LEU A 262 12.45 -10.72 7.14
C LEU A 262 13.80 -11.00 6.47
N GLU A 263 14.12 -10.32 5.37
CA GLU A 263 15.42 -10.47 4.68
C GLU A 263 16.61 -10.14 5.61
N TRP A 264 16.47 -9.11 6.44
CA TRP A 264 17.46 -8.71 7.43
C TRP A 264 17.79 -9.82 8.44
N VAL A 265 16.74 -10.38 9.06
CA VAL A 265 16.89 -11.51 10.00
C VAL A 265 17.43 -12.76 9.29
N ASP A 266 16.97 -13.03 8.07
CA ASP A 266 17.37 -14.19 7.27
C ASP A 266 18.85 -14.19 6.90
N LYS A 267 19.45 -13.01 6.74
CA LYS A 267 20.88 -12.84 6.44
C LYS A 267 21.77 -12.75 7.67
N GLY A 268 21.20 -12.97 8.87
CA GLY A 268 21.93 -13.04 10.13
C GLY A 268 22.30 -11.68 10.72
N TYR A 269 21.66 -10.59 10.26
CA TYR A 269 21.83 -9.29 10.89
C TYR A 269 21.13 -9.23 12.24
N ASP A 270 21.62 -8.35 13.11
CA ASP A 270 21.13 -8.20 14.47
C ASP A 270 19.76 -7.50 14.48
N SER A 271 18.89 -7.91 15.39
CA SER A 271 17.54 -7.38 15.52
C SER A 271 17.49 -5.93 16.00
N ILE A 272 18.57 -5.43 16.62
CA ILE A 272 18.67 -4.05 17.13
C ILE A 272 18.34 -3.01 16.04
N GLY A 273 18.60 -3.33 14.76
CA GLY A 273 18.36 -2.44 13.63
C GLY A 273 16.95 -2.49 13.03
N LEU A 274 16.05 -3.38 13.47
CA LEU A 274 14.78 -3.63 12.76
C LEU A 274 13.82 -2.44 12.76
N SER A 275 13.69 -1.77 13.89
CA SER A 275 12.95 -0.51 13.97
C SER A 275 13.47 0.56 13.03
N SER A 276 14.79 0.78 13.07
CA SER A 276 15.47 1.73 12.20
C SER A 276 15.26 1.35 10.73
N LEU A 277 15.40 0.07 10.38
CA LEU A 277 15.15 -0.44 9.04
C LEU A 277 13.70 -0.20 8.59
N ALA A 278 12.72 -0.41 9.46
CA ALA A 278 11.31 -0.12 9.16
C ALA A 278 11.12 1.37 8.85
N LEU A 279 11.65 2.27 9.69
CA LEU A 279 11.56 3.71 9.46
C LEU A 279 12.32 4.16 8.19
N THR A 280 13.53 3.66 7.96
CA THR A 280 14.30 3.94 6.73
C THR A 280 13.54 3.50 5.50
N THR A 281 12.95 2.30 5.54
CA THR A 281 12.16 1.74 4.45
C THR A 281 10.96 2.63 4.13
N ILE A 282 10.22 3.06 5.16
CA ILE A 282 9.06 3.95 4.98
C ILE A 282 9.50 5.30 4.41
N HIS A 283 10.55 5.91 4.98
CA HIS A 283 11.08 7.18 4.49
C HIS A 283 11.50 7.09 3.02
N PHE A 284 12.22 6.04 2.64
CA PHE A 284 12.64 5.83 1.26
C PHE A 284 11.46 5.62 0.30
N ILE A 285 10.41 4.89 0.69
CA ILE A 285 9.21 4.72 -0.15
C ILE A 285 8.50 6.06 -0.38
N LEU A 286 8.43 6.91 0.64
CA LEU A 286 7.73 8.19 0.56
C LEU A 286 8.54 9.28 -0.16
N MET A 287 9.86 9.27 0.00
CA MET A 287 10.73 10.39 -0.39
C MET A 287 11.73 10.03 -1.49
N HIS A 288 11.96 8.74 -1.77
CA HIS A 288 13.05 8.25 -2.62
C HIS A 288 14.44 8.79 -2.21
N LYS A 289 14.65 8.98 -0.89
CA LYS A 289 15.88 9.47 -0.28
C LYS A 289 16.29 8.56 0.86
N VAL A 290 17.60 8.45 1.09
CA VAL A 290 18.18 7.75 2.24
C VAL A 290 19.08 8.74 2.96
N LEU A 291 19.02 8.75 4.30
CA LEU A 291 20.00 9.48 5.09
C LEU A 291 21.26 8.62 5.18
N ASP A 292 22.34 9.08 4.56
CA ASP A 292 23.65 8.43 4.62
C ASP A 292 24.47 9.04 5.77
N TYR A 293 25.31 8.23 6.41
CA TYR A 293 26.27 8.71 7.40
C TYR A 293 27.60 8.92 6.67
N SER A 294 28.15 10.14 6.69
CA SER A 294 29.50 10.39 6.16
C SER A 294 30.39 11.09 7.18
N GLU A 295 31.51 10.46 7.51
CA GLU A 295 32.69 11.17 8.05
C GLU A 295 33.44 11.78 6.85
N GLU A 296 33.19 13.06 6.52
CA GLU A 296 34.05 14.03 5.79
C GLU A 296 33.32 14.89 4.74
N VAL A 297 33.11 16.18 5.05
CA VAL A 297 33.37 17.31 4.12
C VAL A 297 33.95 18.49 4.91
N GLU A 298 35.07 19.03 4.44
CA GLU A 298 35.55 20.38 4.82
C GLU A 298 34.57 21.42 4.26
N VAL A 299 33.59 21.85 5.05
CA VAL A 299 32.81 23.05 4.71
C VAL A 299 33.67 24.27 5.04
N SER A 300 34.21 24.90 3.99
CA SER A 300 34.86 26.19 4.09
C SER A 300 33.88 27.24 4.65
N HIS A 301 34.13 27.60 5.90
CA HIS A 301 33.71 28.83 6.60
C HIS A 301 32.24 28.99 7.00
N LEU A 302 31.98 28.80 8.30
CA LEU A 302 31.40 29.83 9.18
C LEU A 302 31.76 29.50 10.64
N GLN A 303 32.71 30.25 11.19
CA GLN A 303 33.07 30.20 12.61
C GLN A 303 31.92 30.78 13.44
N TYR A 304 31.49 30.09 14.51
CA TYR A 304 31.58 30.59 15.89
C TYR A 304 31.30 29.48 16.93
N ILE A 305 32.35 29.14 17.67
CA ILE A 305 32.49 28.74 19.09
C ILE A 305 31.49 27.73 19.71
N GLY A 306 31.99 26.51 19.94
CA GLY A 306 31.50 25.55 20.93
C GLY A 306 31.24 24.16 20.37
N LYS A 307 32.21 23.23 20.49
CA LYS A 307 32.10 21.84 19.98
C LYS A 307 30.85 21.13 20.52
N PRO A 308 30.13 20.40 19.66
CA PRO A 308 30.45 18.98 19.42
C PRO A 308 30.88 18.71 17.98
N LYS A 309 31.50 17.55 17.74
CA LYS A 309 31.80 17.02 16.40
C LYS A 309 30.52 17.10 15.54
N SER A 310 30.61 17.77 14.40
CA SER A 310 29.50 17.91 13.44
C SER A 310 29.35 16.62 12.63
N TYR A 311 28.10 16.19 12.46
CA TYR A 311 27.70 15.02 11.68
C TYR A 311 27.08 15.51 10.37
N GLU A 312 27.49 14.98 9.23
CA GLU A 312 26.91 15.33 7.93
C GLU A 312 26.09 14.18 7.35
N TYR A 313 24.85 14.50 7.03
CA TYR A 313 23.99 13.72 6.15
C TYR A 313 24.01 14.42 4.78
N THR A 314 24.01 13.67 3.68
CA THR A 314 23.84 14.22 2.33
C THR A 314 22.38 14.65 2.11
N LEU A 315 22.01 15.73 2.76
CA LEU A 315 20.77 16.48 2.58
C LEU A 315 21.12 17.72 1.72
N LEU A 316 20.19 18.20 0.89
CA LEU A 316 20.38 19.49 0.18
C LEU A 316 20.90 20.55 1.17
N GLU A 317 21.78 21.47 0.76
CA GLU A 317 22.42 22.47 1.65
C GLU A 317 21.42 23.18 2.59
N ASP A 318 20.19 23.41 2.12
CA ASP A 318 19.10 24.04 2.90
C ASP A 318 18.59 23.20 4.08
N TYR A 319 18.74 21.87 4.04
CA TYR A 319 18.26 20.94 5.06
C TYR A 319 19.26 20.72 6.20
N HIS A 320 20.56 20.73 5.88
CA HIS A 320 21.60 20.70 6.90
C HIS A 320 21.44 21.89 7.85
N TYR A 321 21.07 23.04 7.28
CA TYR A 321 20.74 24.26 8.02
C TYR A 321 19.56 24.07 9.00
N VAL A 322 18.48 23.38 8.61
CA VAL A 322 17.31 23.16 9.46
C VAL A 322 17.62 22.22 10.64
N ILE A 323 18.32 21.10 10.41
CA ILE A 323 18.69 20.15 11.48
C ILE A 323 19.72 20.77 12.44
N GLN A 324 20.70 21.50 11.91
CA GLN A 324 21.68 22.22 12.73
C GLN A 324 20.99 23.30 13.57
N LYS A 325 20.00 24.01 13.02
CA LYS A 325 19.19 24.97 13.78
C LYS A 325 18.29 24.31 14.81
N MET A 326 17.67 23.16 14.53
CA MET A 326 16.94 22.37 15.53
C MET A 326 17.83 22.01 16.74
N SER A 327 19.08 21.65 16.47
CA SER A 327 20.09 21.33 17.49
C SER A 327 20.52 22.57 18.29
N ILE A 328 20.62 23.74 17.64
CA ILE A 328 20.95 25.05 18.25
C ILE A 328 19.81 25.55 19.16
N LEU A 329 18.55 25.24 18.84
CA LEU A 329 17.36 25.69 19.59
C LEU A 329 17.14 24.97 20.93
N GLY A 330 18.16 24.35 21.51
CA GLY A 330 18.07 23.69 22.82
C GLY A 330 17.17 22.45 22.84
N LEU A 331 16.77 21.96 21.66
CA LEU A 331 16.03 20.71 21.50
C LEU A 331 16.95 19.47 21.64
N ASN A 332 17.90 19.51 22.59
CA ASN A 332 18.64 18.33 23.05
C ASN A 332 18.23 17.93 24.49
N SER A 333 17.29 18.66 25.11
CA SER A 333 16.95 18.56 26.54
C SER A 333 15.51 18.14 26.83
N ILE A 334 14.67 17.98 25.81
CA ILE A 334 13.28 17.57 25.97
C ILE A 334 13.20 16.04 25.85
N ASP A 335 12.34 15.38 26.61
CA ASP A 335 12.12 13.94 26.45
C ASP A 335 11.39 13.69 25.11
N TYR A 336 12.17 13.48 24.05
CA TYR A 336 11.72 13.41 22.66
C TYR A 336 10.85 12.18 22.35
N LYS A 337 10.68 11.25 23.30
CA LYS A 337 9.80 10.08 23.16
C LYS A 337 8.32 10.44 22.97
N GLU A 338 7.90 11.67 23.30
CA GLU A 338 6.50 12.10 23.25
C GLU A 338 6.21 13.29 22.32
N ILE A 339 7.23 13.85 21.64
CA ILE A 339 7.09 15.10 20.89
C ILE A 339 6.71 14.82 19.45
N LYS A 340 5.49 15.22 19.06
CA LYS A 340 5.06 15.16 17.66
C LYS A 340 5.81 16.22 16.86
N PHE A 341 6.05 15.99 15.57
CA PHE A 341 6.69 16.99 14.70
C PHE A 341 5.98 18.36 14.74
N ASN A 342 4.66 18.38 14.97
CA ASN A 342 3.90 19.62 15.19
C ASN A 342 4.38 20.41 16.41
N ASP A 343 4.75 19.75 17.50
CA ASP A 343 5.27 20.38 18.71
C ASP A 343 6.67 20.94 18.46
N VAL A 344 7.49 20.23 17.67
CA VAL A 344 8.80 20.72 17.20
C VAL A 344 8.62 21.97 16.35
N LYS A 345 7.69 21.94 15.39
CA LYS A 345 7.34 23.08 14.54
C LYS A 345 6.89 24.27 15.40
N LEU A 346 6.01 24.06 16.39
CA LEU A 346 5.57 25.09 17.33
C LEU A 346 6.74 25.67 18.15
N ASN A 347 7.66 24.82 18.62
CA ASN A 347 8.85 25.28 19.31
C ASN A 347 9.75 26.14 18.41
N ILE A 348 9.98 25.73 17.16
CA ILE A 348 10.73 26.55 16.19
C ILE A 348 10.04 27.89 15.94
N TYR A 349 8.71 27.90 15.77
CA TYR A 349 7.94 29.16 15.67
C TYR A 349 8.14 30.05 16.90
N SER A 350 8.09 29.47 18.10
CA SER A 350 8.25 30.20 19.36
C SER A 350 9.65 30.80 19.50
N GLU A 351 10.69 30.06 19.10
CA GLU A 351 12.08 30.50 19.16
C GLU A 351 12.39 31.57 18.11
N LEU A 352 11.89 31.41 16.87
CA LEU A 352 12.04 32.46 15.84
C LEU A 352 11.26 33.75 16.20
N SER A 353 10.27 33.64 17.09
CA SER A 353 9.51 34.78 17.60
C SER A 353 10.17 35.47 18.80
N ARG A 354 11.20 34.87 19.42
CA ARG A 354 12.00 35.55 20.45
C ARG A 354 12.78 36.70 19.80
N ARG A 355 12.61 37.89 20.37
CA ARG A 355 13.13 39.12 19.77
C ARG A 355 14.53 39.50 20.23
N ASN A 356 14.98 39.09 21.42
CA ASN A 356 16.25 39.56 21.99
C ASN A 356 16.88 38.49 22.90
N ASP A 357 18.22 38.41 22.91
CA ASP A 357 18.97 37.75 23.97
C ASP A 357 18.91 38.54 25.29
N GLU A 358 19.56 38.05 26.35
CA GLU A 358 19.59 38.74 27.66
C GLU A 358 20.25 40.13 27.59
N GLU A 359 21.00 40.42 26.52
CA GLU A 359 21.72 41.68 26.29
C GLU A 359 20.97 42.63 25.33
N GLY A 360 19.81 42.23 24.78
CA GLY A 360 18.97 43.07 23.94
C GLY A 360 19.30 43.03 22.45
N HIS A 361 20.10 42.07 21.99
CA HIS A 361 20.43 41.87 20.58
C HIS A 361 19.41 40.94 19.90
N ASP A 362 18.97 41.31 18.69
CA ASP A 362 18.07 40.45 17.92
C ASP A 362 18.76 39.12 17.59
N ILE A 363 18.21 38.03 18.11
CA ILE A 363 18.82 36.70 18.05
C ILE A 363 18.92 36.23 16.60
N TYR A 364 17.97 36.65 15.74
CA TYR A 364 17.93 36.26 14.34
C TYR A 364 17.49 37.42 13.43
N PRO A 365 18.20 37.72 12.34
CA PRO A 365 17.74 38.69 11.34
C PRO A 365 16.36 38.34 10.76
N ASP A 366 15.55 39.34 10.46
CA ASP A 366 14.19 39.17 9.90
C ASP A 366 14.17 38.36 8.59
N GLU A 367 15.20 38.51 7.76
CA GLU A 367 15.36 37.76 6.51
C GLU A 367 15.59 36.26 6.78
N THR A 368 16.41 35.94 7.79
CA THR A 368 16.64 34.58 8.25
C THR A 368 15.37 33.93 8.79
N LYS A 369 14.59 34.67 9.61
CA LYS A 369 13.29 34.19 10.13
C LYS A 369 12.35 33.84 8.97
N LYS A 370 12.24 34.69 7.95
CA LYS A 370 11.39 34.45 6.77
C LYS A 370 11.81 33.19 6.00
N ILE A 371 13.11 33.03 5.75
CA ILE A 371 13.64 31.86 5.03
C ILE A 371 13.30 30.58 5.79
N VAL A 372 13.59 30.49 7.09
CA VAL A 372 13.32 29.28 7.88
C VAL A 372 11.83 28.94 7.91
N LEU A 373 10.95 29.94 8.08
CA LEU A 373 9.51 29.72 8.08
C LEU A 373 8.98 29.26 6.73
N GLN A 374 9.54 29.78 5.64
CA GLN A 374 9.20 29.37 4.29
C GLN A 374 9.65 27.94 4.02
N GLU A 375 10.85 27.56 4.46
CA GLU A 375 11.36 26.20 4.35
C GLU A 375 10.54 25.20 5.17
N LEU A 376 10.20 25.52 6.43
CA LEU A 376 9.32 24.69 7.26
C LEU A 376 7.97 24.43 6.61
N LYS A 377 7.42 25.44 5.93
CA LYS A 377 6.13 25.36 5.26
C LYS A 377 6.21 24.58 3.94
N ASN A 378 7.25 24.80 3.16
CA ASN A 378 7.43 24.16 1.85
C ASN A 378 7.83 22.69 1.97
N ASN A 379 8.54 22.33 3.05
CA ASN A 379 9.13 21.00 3.25
C ASN A 379 8.55 20.26 4.45
N GLU A 380 7.37 20.65 4.94
CA GLU A 380 6.78 20.13 6.18
C GLU A 380 6.73 18.59 6.23
N LYS A 381 6.29 17.96 5.13
CA LYS A 381 6.20 16.50 5.04
C LYS A 381 7.58 15.84 5.09
N GLU A 382 8.53 16.36 4.34
CA GLU A 382 9.89 15.83 4.30
C GLU A 382 10.58 15.97 5.66
N LEU A 383 10.52 17.16 6.26
CA LEU A 383 11.07 17.43 7.59
C LEU A 383 10.40 16.60 8.68
N SER A 384 9.09 16.36 8.60
CA SER A 384 8.38 15.46 9.51
C SER A 384 8.90 14.03 9.41
N THR A 385 9.09 13.52 8.19
CA THR A 385 9.60 12.16 7.98
C THR A 385 11.06 12.02 8.41
N ILE A 386 11.90 13.02 8.14
CA ILE A 386 13.29 13.08 8.59
C ILE A 386 13.35 13.18 10.12
N TRP A 387 12.48 13.97 10.74
CA TRP A 387 12.40 14.06 12.20
C TRP A 387 12.08 12.70 12.82
N LYS A 388 11.04 12.02 12.31
CA LYS A 388 10.65 10.67 12.77
C LYS A 388 11.80 9.67 12.59
N TYR A 389 12.55 9.76 11.50
CA TYR A 389 13.62 8.83 11.13
C TYR A 389 14.98 9.15 11.79
N GLY A 390 15.53 10.34 11.54
CA GLY A 390 16.85 10.77 12.01
C GLY A 390 16.97 10.85 13.54
N TYR A 391 15.87 11.11 14.26
CA TYR A 391 15.86 11.08 15.72
C TYR A 391 16.12 9.67 16.28
N ARG A 392 15.46 8.63 15.73
CA ARG A 392 15.58 7.27 16.24
C ARG A 392 16.98 6.69 16.02
N LEU A 393 17.52 6.93 14.83
CA LEU A 393 18.87 6.53 14.45
C LEU A 393 19.94 7.15 15.35
N TYR A 394 19.79 8.43 15.71
CA TYR A 394 20.81 9.15 16.46
C TYR A 394 20.73 8.92 17.98
N TYR A 395 19.53 8.75 18.56
CA TYR A 395 19.36 8.78 20.02
C TYR A 395 18.78 7.50 20.65
N MET A 396 18.08 6.64 19.91
CA MET A 396 17.22 5.62 20.53
C MET A 396 17.68 4.17 20.35
N ASP A 397 18.06 3.75 19.14
CA ASP A 397 18.25 2.32 18.89
C ASP A 397 19.64 1.80 19.33
N ARG A 398 20.56 2.67 19.78
CA ARG A 398 21.96 2.31 20.10
C ARG A 398 22.63 1.49 18.99
N ILE A 399 22.16 1.64 17.75
CA ILE A 399 22.75 0.99 16.58
C ILE A 399 24.15 1.56 16.38
N ASP A 400 25.11 0.68 16.08
CA ASP A 400 26.43 1.12 15.67
C ASP A 400 26.40 1.67 14.24
N GLU A 401 27.45 2.40 13.89
CA GLU A 401 27.61 3.02 12.58
C GLU A 401 27.58 1.99 11.43
N THR A 402 28.13 0.80 11.67
CA THR A 402 28.12 -0.29 10.69
C THR A 402 26.68 -0.74 10.39
N THR A 403 25.87 -0.97 11.42
CA THR A 403 24.46 -1.35 11.30
C THR A 403 23.68 -0.26 10.58
N TYR A 404 23.92 1.01 10.92
CA TYR A 404 23.32 2.16 10.24
C TYR A 404 23.62 2.15 8.74
N ASN A 405 24.90 2.05 8.38
CA ASN A 405 25.34 2.07 6.98
C ASN A 405 24.78 0.89 6.20
N ASN A 406 24.68 -0.28 6.84
CA ASN A 406 24.09 -1.47 6.23
C ASN A 406 22.59 -1.30 5.97
N ILE A 407 21.84 -0.69 6.90
CA ILE A 407 20.42 -0.35 6.68
C ILE A 407 20.28 0.65 5.53
N ALA A 408 21.06 1.73 5.56
CA ALA A 408 21.02 2.78 4.54
C ALA A 408 21.34 2.21 3.15
N ASN A 409 22.41 1.43 3.02
CA ASN A 409 22.79 0.77 1.78
C ASN A 409 21.75 -0.25 1.31
N PHE A 410 21.20 -1.05 2.21
CA PHE A 410 20.17 -2.03 1.87
C PHE A 410 18.93 -1.34 1.30
N VAL A 411 18.40 -0.32 1.98
CA VAL A 411 17.21 0.38 1.51
C VAL A 411 17.48 1.14 0.20
N LYS A 412 18.65 1.75 0.06
CA LYS A 412 19.05 2.51 -1.15
C LYS A 412 19.20 1.60 -2.37
N THR A 413 19.82 0.45 -2.22
CA THR A 413 20.17 -0.46 -3.33
C THR A 413 19.13 -1.54 -3.57
N GLY A 414 18.30 -1.84 -2.56
CA GLY A 414 17.44 -3.02 -2.52
C GLY A 414 18.20 -4.34 -2.37
N ILE A 415 19.50 -4.29 -2.06
CA ILE A 415 20.38 -5.46 -1.97
C ILE A 415 20.97 -5.53 -0.57
N LEU A 416 20.68 -6.60 0.17
CA LEU A 416 21.38 -6.95 1.40
C LEU A 416 22.41 -8.05 1.07
N LEU A 417 23.64 -7.96 1.53
CA LEU A 417 24.60 -9.08 1.41
C LEU A 417 24.47 -9.98 2.65
N LYS A 418 25.04 -11.20 2.64
CA LYS A 418 25.12 -11.94 3.91
C LYS A 418 26.11 -11.24 4.83
N LYS A 419 25.81 -11.21 6.13
CA LYS A 419 26.69 -10.57 7.14
C LYS A 419 28.14 -11.09 7.10
N ASP A 420 28.34 -12.36 6.74
CA ASP A 420 29.68 -12.98 6.64
C ASP A 420 30.42 -12.67 5.32
N GLU A 421 29.77 -12.06 4.33
CA GLU A 421 30.36 -11.71 3.02
C GLU A 421 30.87 -10.26 2.97
N GLU A 422 30.59 -9.43 3.98
CA GLU A 422 31.09 -8.04 4.09
C GLU A 422 32.59 -7.96 4.49
N VAL A 423 33.27 -9.10 4.71
CA VAL A 423 34.66 -9.18 5.23
C VAL A 423 35.69 -9.62 4.16
N GLN A 424 35.43 -9.44 2.86
CA GLN A 424 36.43 -9.72 1.80
C GLN A 424 36.82 -8.53 0.95
#